data_AF-A0A524Q0T0-F1
#
_entry.id   AF-A0A524Q0T0-F1
#
_cell.length_a   1.000
_cell.length_b   1.000
_cell.length_c   1.000
_cell.angle_alpha   90.00
_cell.angle_beta   90.00
_cell.angle_gamma   90.00
#
_symmetry.space_group_name_H-M   'P 1'
#
loop_
_entity.id
_entity.type
_entity.pdbx_description
1 polymer ?
#
loop_
_entity_poly.entity_id
_entity_poly.type
_entity_poly.pdbx_seq_one_letter_code
_entity_poly.pdbx_strand_id
1 'polypeptide(L)'
;MKTKKLVFCIMSIFLTGFYAELYANFANTFGYSAEGISRGNAMTAVVNDWTSVWYNVAGLGKSKAISGISTSTSDGEMTLKLRKTEGETNTKTENYPNSFGVNVLFIYPQLTLNIKRFATTAGGDYIPVKTKAADMDYYGFLVLGGALDLNTILKLPDFISSCRLGLGLGTNWDGSLVKVNDLDPRTHNFLRYGREIQTSIIMVGAAMGFLNDAFGGGVGANVAFAGKASAAMETQLTGDPQIPLSQATMDLSIAPSAIAGIYLSPGRIFSAVEGLEFGASYRMETKMKIDPFNAAAILFNGTINMNLMLAIVDFYTPHTVTAGIAYSRWDVTLSADVNWELWSKNYI
;
A
#
# COMPACT_ATOMS: atom_id res chain seq x y z
N MET A 1 -19.01 34.17 -14.98
CA MET A 1 -17.55 34.43 -14.98
C MET A 1 -16.88 33.46 -15.93
N LYS A 2 -16.05 33.95 -16.87
CA LYS A 2 -15.39 33.10 -17.88
C LYS A 2 -14.52 32.04 -17.18
N THR A 3 -14.68 30.78 -17.55
CA THR A 3 -14.12 29.54 -16.95
C THR A 3 -12.64 29.65 -16.56
N LYS A 4 -11.85 30.42 -17.32
CA LYS A 4 -10.43 30.69 -17.02
C LYS A 4 -10.20 31.42 -15.69
N LYS A 5 -11.09 32.34 -15.31
CA LYS A 5 -11.00 33.08 -14.04
C LYS A 5 -11.37 32.20 -12.84
N LEU A 6 -12.28 31.24 -13.01
CA LEU A 6 -12.63 30.27 -11.98
C LEU A 6 -11.47 29.29 -11.73
N VAL A 7 -10.84 28.78 -12.79
CA VAL A 7 -9.64 27.92 -12.68
C VAL A 7 -8.50 28.65 -11.99
N PHE A 8 -8.25 29.92 -12.34
CA PHE A 8 -7.21 30.71 -11.68
C PHE A 8 -7.52 30.95 -10.20
N CYS A 9 -8.78 31.23 -9.85
CA CYS A 9 -9.20 31.34 -8.45
C CYS A 9 -9.04 30.02 -7.68
N ILE A 10 -9.44 28.87 -8.25
CA ILE A 10 -9.30 27.56 -7.60
C ILE A 10 -7.82 27.21 -7.42
N MET A 11 -7.00 27.34 -8.48
CA MET A 11 -5.55 27.16 -8.43
C MET A 11 -4.88 28.08 -7.39
N SER A 12 -5.31 29.34 -7.33
CA SER A 12 -4.77 30.31 -6.36
C SER A 12 -5.15 29.91 -4.94
N ILE A 13 -6.38 29.46 -4.69
CA ILE A 13 -6.81 28.94 -3.37
C ILE A 13 -5.99 27.70 -2.98
N PHE A 14 -5.68 26.80 -3.93
CA PHE A 14 -4.79 25.66 -3.69
C PHE A 14 -3.34 26.08 -3.40
N LEU A 15 -2.83 27.11 -4.08
CA LEU A 15 -1.46 27.59 -3.94
C LEU A 15 -1.24 28.52 -2.72
N THR A 16 -2.26 29.27 -2.29
CA THR A 16 -2.15 30.24 -1.19
C THR A 16 -2.80 29.77 0.10
N GLY A 17 -3.60 28.70 0.07
CA GLY A 17 -4.42 28.23 1.20
C GLY A 17 -3.75 27.23 2.14
N PHE A 18 -2.57 26.69 1.81
CA PHE A 18 -1.90 25.70 2.64
C PHE A 18 -0.47 26.13 3.01
N TYR A 19 -0.36 27.22 3.77
CA TYR A 19 0.67 27.34 4.81
C TYR A 19 0.22 26.52 6.05
N ALA A 20 -0.14 25.27 5.83
CA ALA A 20 0.07 24.27 6.88
C ALA A 20 1.52 23.84 6.70
N GLU A 21 2.22 23.53 7.78
CA GLU A 21 3.44 22.73 7.69
C GLU A 21 3.06 21.39 7.04
N LEU A 22 3.00 21.37 5.71
CA LEU A 22 2.79 20.19 4.88
C LEU A 22 4.12 19.44 4.95
N TYR A 23 4.31 18.75 6.07
CA TYR A 23 5.27 17.66 6.13
C TYR A 23 4.85 16.69 5.04
N ALA A 24 5.67 16.57 3.99
CA ALA A 24 5.53 15.45 3.06
C ALA A 24 5.46 14.19 3.91
N ASN A 25 4.40 13.42 3.74
CA ASN A 25 4.23 12.16 4.44
C ASN A 25 5.32 11.19 3.95
N PHE A 26 6.52 11.33 4.50
CA PHE A 26 7.67 10.46 4.28
C PHE A 26 7.40 9.04 4.78
N ALA A 27 6.28 8.81 5.48
CA ALA A 27 5.93 7.54 6.08
C ALA A 27 5.18 6.60 5.11
N ASN A 28 4.63 7.07 3.99
CA ASN A 28 4.01 6.20 2.98
C ASN A 28 4.74 6.28 1.65
N THR A 29 6.02 5.91 1.59
CA THR A 29 6.77 5.89 0.33
C THR A 29 6.46 4.67 -0.54
N PHE A 30 5.85 3.63 0.03
CA PHE A 30 5.48 2.42 -0.71
C PHE A 30 4.03 2.51 -1.21
N GLY A 31 3.92 2.83 -2.50
CA GLY A 31 2.70 2.60 -3.25
C GLY A 31 2.60 1.16 -3.74
N TYR A 32 1.41 0.77 -4.14
CA TYR A 32 1.10 -0.56 -4.67
C TYR A 32 1.40 -0.71 -6.17
N SER A 33 1.82 0.37 -6.82
CA SER A 33 2.13 0.43 -8.25
C SER A 33 3.10 1.55 -8.56
N ALA A 34 3.81 1.43 -9.69
CA ALA A 34 4.71 2.48 -10.18
C ALA A 34 3.97 3.83 -10.35
N GLU A 35 2.74 3.83 -10.86
CA GLU A 35 1.94 5.05 -11.02
C GLU A 35 1.67 5.70 -9.67
N GLY A 36 1.15 4.96 -8.69
CA GLY A 36 0.83 5.55 -7.40
C GLY A 36 2.07 6.02 -6.64
N ILE A 37 3.19 5.28 -6.72
CA ILE A 37 4.49 5.73 -6.19
C ILE A 37 4.92 7.04 -6.85
N SER A 38 4.82 7.14 -8.19
CA SER A 38 5.22 8.35 -8.92
C SER A 38 4.38 9.59 -8.59
N ARG A 39 3.15 9.38 -8.09
CA ARG A 39 2.23 10.44 -7.64
C ARG A 39 2.29 10.70 -6.14
N GLY A 40 3.34 10.22 -5.46
CA GLY A 40 3.48 10.38 -4.01
C GLY A 40 2.33 9.73 -3.22
N ASN A 41 1.73 8.68 -3.78
CA ASN A 41 0.57 7.95 -3.25
C ASN A 41 -0.74 8.74 -3.16
N ALA A 42 -0.82 9.92 -3.79
CA ALA A 42 -2.05 10.72 -3.90
C ALA A 42 -2.98 10.13 -4.97
N MET A 43 -3.59 8.97 -4.66
CA MET A 43 -4.36 8.14 -5.58
C MET A 43 -5.80 7.93 -5.15
N THR A 44 -6.18 8.27 -3.91
CA THR A 44 -7.48 7.93 -3.32
C THR A 44 -8.64 8.45 -4.16
N ALA A 45 -8.49 9.60 -4.80
CA ALA A 45 -9.52 10.17 -5.65
C ALA A 45 -9.55 9.63 -7.08
N VAL A 46 -8.45 9.08 -7.63
CA VAL A 46 -8.31 8.82 -9.09
C VAL A 46 -8.20 7.36 -9.47
N VAL A 47 -7.77 6.50 -8.54
CA VAL A 47 -7.52 5.08 -8.78
C VAL A 47 -8.76 4.37 -9.37
N ASN A 48 -8.52 3.52 -10.37
CA ASN A 48 -9.58 2.83 -11.13
C ASN A 48 -9.15 1.45 -11.68
N ASP A 49 -8.02 0.92 -11.22
CA ASP A 49 -7.44 -0.34 -11.68
C ASP A 49 -7.37 -1.36 -10.52
N TRP A 50 -6.65 -2.46 -10.71
CA TRP A 50 -6.44 -3.48 -9.66
C TRP A 50 -5.76 -2.92 -8.40
N THR A 51 -5.05 -1.80 -8.47
CA THR A 51 -4.39 -1.17 -7.31
C THR A 51 -5.39 -0.46 -6.40
N SER A 52 -6.64 -0.33 -6.84
CA SER A 52 -7.76 0.21 -6.04
C SER A 52 -7.90 -0.50 -4.70
N VAL A 53 -7.65 -1.81 -4.62
CA VAL A 53 -7.71 -2.56 -3.33
C VAL A 53 -6.77 -1.99 -2.27
N TRP A 54 -5.69 -1.30 -2.68
CA TRP A 54 -4.77 -0.61 -1.77
C TRP A 54 -5.17 0.83 -1.49
N TYR A 55 -5.37 1.64 -2.54
CA TYR A 55 -5.53 3.10 -2.39
C TYR A 55 -6.96 3.52 -2.01
N ASN A 56 -7.96 2.97 -2.70
CA ASN A 56 -9.38 3.18 -2.45
C ASN A 56 -10.17 2.08 -3.17
N VAL A 57 -10.71 1.13 -2.41
CA VAL A 57 -11.40 -0.05 -2.98
C VAL A 57 -12.57 0.34 -3.88
N ALA A 58 -13.21 1.49 -3.64
CA ALA A 58 -14.28 1.99 -4.50
C ALA A 58 -13.81 2.32 -5.92
N GLY A 59 -12.52 2.57 -6.13
CA GLY A 59 -11.93 2.73 -7.46
C GLY A 59 -12.18 1.54 -8.39
N LEU A 60 -12.32 0.33 -7.85
CA LEU A 60 -12.72 -0.85 -8.63
C LEU A 60 -14.08 -0.64 -9.34
N GLY A 61 -14.97 0.18 -8.78
CA GLY A 61 -16.27 0.50 -9.33
C GLY A 61 -16.23 1.60 -10.39
N LYS A 62 -15.07 2.20 -10.67
CA LYS A 62 -14.93 3.17 -11.76
C LYS A 62 -14.75 2.43 -13.08
N SER A 63 -15.71 2.61 -13.99
CA SER A 63 -15.61 2.12 -15.35
C SER A 63 -14.67 2.95 -16.22
N LYS A 64 -14.55 4.27 -15.95
CA LYS A 64 -13.92 5.37 -16.71
C LYS A 64 -14.05 5.35 -18.24
N ALA A 65 -14.88 4.47 -18.79
CA ALA A 65 -15.38 4.27 -20.17
C ALA A 65 -15.26 2.77 -20.55
N ILE A 66 -16.27 1.98 -20.20
CA ILE A 66 -16.66 0.82 -21.01
C ILE A 66 -17.19 1.40 -22.34
N SER A 67 -16.29 1.76 -23.24
CA SER A 67 -16.62 2.07 -24.62
C SER A 67 -15.62 1.36 -25.52
N GLY A 68 -15.81 0.05 -25.57
CA GLY A 68 -15.20 -0.88 -26.50
C GLY A 68 -15.88 -2.22 -26.26
N ILE A 69 -16.73 -2.64 -27.22
CA ILE A 69 -17.57 -3.86 -27.28
C ILE A 69 -19.00 -3.64 -26.72
N SER A 70 -20.11 -3.68 -27.48
CA SER A 70 -20.37 -3.78 -28.92
C SER A 70 -21.87 -3.50 -29.17
N THR A 71 -22.24 -2.30 -29.59
CA THR A 71 -23.49 -2.09 -30.34
C THR A 71 -23.15 -2.03 -31.82
N SER A 72 -22.81 -3.18 -32.37
CA SER A 72 -22.81 -3.39 -33.82
C SER A 72 -23.21 -4.83 -34.08
N THR A 73 -24.45 -4.94 -34.54
CA THR A 73 -24.90 -5.84 -35.61
C THR A 73 -24.79 -7.35 -35.40
N SER A 74 -25.94 -7.98 -35.64
CA SER A 74 -26.04 -9.36 -36.08
C SER A 74 -24.99 -9.72 -37.13
N ASP A 75 -24.75 -11.01 -37.20
CA ASP A 75 -24.04 -11.76 -38.24
C ASP A 75 -22.56 -11.99 -37.98
N GLY A 76 -22.29 -13.28 -37.79
CA GLY A 76 -21.00 -13.82 -37.42
C GLY A 76 -20.00 -13.66 -38.54
N GLU A 77 -18.89 -13.02 -38.23
CA GLU A 77 -17.61 -13.28 -38.87
C GLU A 77 -16.51 -12.79 -37.93
N MET A 78 -15.75 -13.72 -37.34
CA MET A 78 -14.50 -13.39 -36.66
C MET A 78 -13.47 -12.96 -37.70
N THR A 79 -13.41 -11.67 -37.99
CA THR A 79 -12.31 -11.08 -38.76
C THR A 79 -11.30 -10.46 -37.81
N LEU A 80 -10.15 -11.14 -37.65
CA LEU A 80 -8.93 -10.59 -37.07
C LEU A 80 -8.50 -9.36 -37.89
N LYS A 81 -8.90 -8.16 -37.46
CA LYS A 81 -8.48 -6.91 -38.11
C LYS A 81 -7.05 -6.54 -37.69
N LEU A 82 -6.08 -7.15 -38.37
CA LEU A 82 -4.71 -6.63 -38.49
C LEU A 82 -4.67 -5.54 -39.57
N ARG A 83 -4.88 -4.27 -39.19
CA ARG A 83 -4.23 -3.08 -39.78
C ARG A 83 -4.81 -1.81 -39.17
N LYS A 84 -3.95 -1.03 -38.50
CA LYS A 84 -4.20 0.36 -38.13
C LYS A 84 -3.98 1.20 -39.38
N THR A 85 -5.02 1.86 -39.88
CA THR A 85 -4.90 2.84 -40.97
C THR A 85 -4.21 4.09 -40.41
N GLU A 86 -3.14 4.53 -41.04
CA GLU A 86 -2.45 5.78 -40.69
C GLU A 86 -3.43 6.96 -40.82
N GLY A 87 -3.72 7.66 -39.71
CA GLY A 87 -4.52 8.89 -39.74
C GLY A 87 -5.50 9.10 -38.58
N GLU A 88 -5.81 8.09 -37.76
CA GLU A 88 -6.69 8.29 -36.60
C GLU A 88 -5.91 8.62 -35.32
N THR A 89 -5.88 9.91 -34.97
CA THR A 89 -5.62 10.39 -33.59
C THR A 89 -6.79 10.00 -32.68
N ASN A 90 -6.87 8.72 -32.32
CA ASN A 90 -7.70 8.26 -31.22
C ASN A 90 -6.91 8.40 -29.91
N THR A 91 -6.95 9.58 -29.28
CA THR A 91 -6.66 9.76 -27.85
C THR A 91 -7.83 9.22 -27.03
N LYS A 92 -8.16 7.94 -27.19
CA LYS A 92 -9.05 7.23 -26.28
C LYS A 92 -8.18 6.38 -25.38
N THR A 93 -8.17 6.73 -24.09
CA THR A 93 -7.55 5.93 -23.04
C THR A 93 -8.20 4.54 -23.05
N GLU A 94 -7.47 3.52 -23.50
CA GLU A 94 -7.94 2.14 -23.47
C GLU A 94 -8.05 1.71 -22.00
N ASN A 95 -9.29 1.59 -21.50
CA ASN A 95 -9.54 0.96 -20.21
C ASN A 95 -9.68 -0.54 -20.41
N TYR A 96 -8.93 -1.33 -19.65
CA TYR A 96 -9.06 -2.78 -19.61
C TYR A 96 -9.99 -3.15 -18.45
N PRO A 97 -11.23 -3.63 -18.70
CA PRO A 97 -12.18 -3.96 -17.64
C PRO A 97 -11.66 -5.06 -16.72
N ASN A 98 -10.96 -6.02 -17.33
CA ASN A 98 -10.14 -7.00 -16.64
C ASN A 98 -8.68 -6.54 -16.73
N SER A 99 -8.00 -6.46 -15.60
CA SER A 99 -6.58 -6.09 -15.57
C SER A 99 -5.78 -7.10 -14.75
N PHE A 100 -4.52 -7.27 -15.12
CA PHE A 100 -3.53 -8.02 -14.36
C PHE A 100 -2.24 -7.22 -14.38
N GLY A 101 -1.61 -7.07 -13.21
CA GLY A 101 -0.41 -6.28 -13.03
C GLY A 101 0.64 -7.03 -12.23
N VAL A 102 1.90 -6.83 -12.63
CA VAL A 102 3.08 -7.27 -11.90
C VAL A 102 3.95 -6.04 -11.67
N ASN A 103 4.29 -5.75 -10.43
CA ASN A 103 5.25 -4.72 -10.08
C ASN A 103 6.39 -5.33 -9.28
N VAL A 104 7.58 -4.78 -9.53
CA VAL A 104 8.78 -5.09 -8.78
C VAL A 104 9.27 -3.80 -8.16
N LEU A 105 9.41 -3.80 -6.84
CA LEU A 105 10.05 -2.73 -6.10
C LEU A 105 11.41 -3.24 -5.66
N PHE A 106 12.46 -2.55 -6.11
CA PHE A 106 13.84 -2.85 -5.74
C PHE A 106 14.41 -1.70 -4.91
N ILE A 107 14.97 -2.01 -3.75
CA ILE A 107 15.54 -1.03 -2.83
C ILE A 107 17.03 -1.28 -2.70
N TYR A 108 17.79 -0.28 -3.12
CA TYR A 108 19.24 -0.25 -3.00
C TYR A 108 19.66 0.84 -2.00
N PRO A 109 20.01 0.47 -0.76
CA PRO A 109 20.41 1.44 0.25
C PRO A 109 21.81 1.99 -0.07
N GLN A 110 21.89 3.25 -0.48
CA GLN A 110 23.15 3.94 -0.73
C GLN A 110 23.45 5.09 0.26
N LEU A 111 22.53 5.33 1.20
CA LEU A 111 22.65 6.47 2.11
C LEU A 111 23.75 6.22 3.14
N THR A 112 24.77 7.08 3.13
CA THR A 112 25.72 7.20 4.24
C THR A 112 25.25 8.35 5.12
N LEU A 113 24.58 8.04 6.23
CA LEU A 113 24.08 9.06 7.15
C LEU A 113 25.09 9.29 8.27
N ASN A 114 25.49 10.54 8.45
CA ASN A 114 26.29 10.97 9.59
C ASN A 114 25.35 11.56 10.64
N ILE A 115 24.66 10.69 11.39
CA ILE A 115 23.83 11.12 12.52
C ILE A 115 24.79 11.53 13.64
N LYS A 116 24.64 12.75 14.18
CA LYS A 116 25.42 13.25 15.32
C LYS A 116 25.06 12.52 16.63
N ARG A 117 25.31 11.21 16.69
CA ARG A 117 25.34 10.43 17.92
C ARG A 117 26.78 10.00 18.17
N PHE A 118 27.25 10.31 19.35
CA PHE A 118 28.62 10.05 19.75
C PHE A 118 28.63 8.88 20.74
N ALA A 119 29.46 7.88 20.49
CA ALA A 119 29.81 6.90 21.53
C ALA A 119 30.91 7.50 22.40
N THR A 120 30.89 7.21 23.70
CA THR A 120 31.99 7.54 24.60
C THR A 120 33.03 6.42 24.54
N THR A 121 34.27 6.77 24.23
CA THR A 121 35.41 5.84 24.44
C THR A 121 35.58 5.56 25.94
N ALA A 122 36.40 4.56 26.29
CA ALA A 122 36.78 4.32 27.70
C ALA A 122 37.46 5.54 28.36
N GLY A 123 37.93 6.51 27.56
CA GLY A 123 38.48 7.79 28.03
C GLY A 123 37.47 8.96 28.04
N GLY A 124 36.21 8.74 27.65
CA GLY A 124 35.16 9.77 27.63
C GLY A 124 35.07 10.58 26.33
N ASP A 125 35.87 10.27 25.31
CA ASP A 125 35.82 10.99 24.03
C ASP A 125 34.59 10.60 23.22
N TYR A 126 33.97 11.61 22.61
CA TYR A 126 32.81 11.47 21.76
C TYR A 126 33.22 11.17 20.31
N ILE A 127 33.04 9.93 19.86
CA ILE A 127 33.32 9.52 18.47
C ILE A 127 32.02 9.36 17.67
N PRO A 128 31.91 9.95 16.46
CA PRO A 128 30.76 9.76 15.60
C PRO A 128 30.65 8.28 15.20
N VAL A 129 29.47 7.70 15.40
CA VAL A 129 29.22 6.29 15.07
C VAL A 129 28.79 6.17 13.62
N LYS A 130 29.50 5.37 12.82
CA LYS A 130 29.11 5.10 11.42
C LYS A 130 27.80 4.32 11.36
N THR A 131 26.87 4.76 10.52
CA THR A 131 25.72 3.95 10.13
C THR A 131 26.17 2.92 9.10
N LYS A 132 25.92 1.63 9.33
CA LYS A 132 26.19 0.55 8.36
C LYS A 132 25.11 0.43 7.27
N ALA A 133 24.44 1.54 6.94
CA ALA A 133 23.28 1.53 6.05
C ALA A 133 23.63 1.11 4.62
N ALA A 134 24.82 1.51 4.11
CA ALA A 134 25.30 1.09 2.80
C ALA A 134 25.74 -0.39 2.74
N ASP A 135 25.99 -1.01 3.89
CA ASP A 135 26.37 -2.43 4.01
C ASP A 135 25.14 -3.34 4.12
N MET A 136 23.93 -2.78 4.10
CA MET A 136 22.69 -3.56 4.14
C MET A 136 22.47 -4.26 2.79
N ASP A 137 22.28 -5.59 2.81
CA ASP A 137 21.77 -6.32 1.64
C ASP A 137 20.54 -5.64 1.01
N TYR A 138 20.41 -5.84 -0.29
CA TYR A 138 19.30 -5.32 -1.07
C TYR A 138 18.03 -6.04 -0.65
N TYR A 139 16.90 -5.36 -0.78
CA TYR A 139 15.60 -5.94 -0.53
C TYR A 139 14.57 -5.35 -1.47
N GLY A 140 13.42 -6.00 -1.56
CA GLY A 140 12.40 -5.60 -2.49
C GLY A 140 11.10 -6.35 -2.29
N PHE A 141 10.11 -5.93 -3.06
CA PHE A 141 8.76 -6.47 -3.01
C PHE A 141 8.29 -6.82 -4.41
N LEU A 142 7.62 -7.95 -4.53
CA LEU A 142 6.83 -8.33 -5.70
C LEU A 142 5.37 -8.04 -5.39
N VAL A 143 4.74 -7.27 -6.25
CA VAL A 143 3.31 -6.97 -6.15
C VAL A 143 2.60 -7.54 -7.36
N LEU A 144 1.70 -8.48 -7.13
CA LEU A 144 0.78 -9.00 -8.12
C LEU A 144 -0.60 -8.42 -7.86
N GLY A 145 -1.36 -8.17 -8.91
CA GLY A 145 -2.77 -7.91 -8.71
C GLY A 145 -3.59 -8.10 -9.96
N GLY A 146 -4.88 -8.24 -9.75
CA GLY A 146 -5.84 -8.37 -10.82
C GLY A 146 -7.17 -7.74 -10.46
N ALA A 147 -7.87 -7.26 -11.47
CA ALA A 147 -9.26 -6.86 -11.38
C ALA A 147 -10.07 -7.65 -12.42
N LEU A 148 -11.22 -8.15 -12.01
CA LEU A 148 -12.19 -8.85 -12.83
C LEU A 148 -13.48 -8.04 -12.87
N ASP A 149 -13.94 -7.70 -14.07
CA ASP A 149 -15.23 -7.07 -14.31
C ASP A 149 -16.35 -8.12 -14.28
N LEU A 150 -17.16 -8.04 -13.23
CA LEU A 150 -18.28 -8.95 -13.02
C LEU A 150 -19.42 -8.69 -14.01
N ASN A 151 -19.45 -7.53 -14.67
CA ASN A 151 -20.42 -7.24 -15.73
C ASN A 151 -20.28 -8.19 -16.93
N THR A 152 -19.11 -8.78 -17.12
CA THR A 152 -18.87 -9.76 -18.21
C THR A 152 -19.54 -11.11 -17.94
N ILE A 153 -19.87 -11.40 -16.69
CA ILE A 153 -20.44 -12.67 -16.23
C ILE A 153 -21.92 -12.47 -15.83
N LEU A 154 -22.24 -11.33 -15.21
CA LEU A 154 -23.55 -11.01 -14.68
C LEU A 154 -24.13 -9.79 -15.41
N LYS A 155 -25.35 -9.93 -15.94
CA LYS A 155 -26.10 -8.77 -16.44
C LYS A 155 -26.60 -7.96 -15.25
N LEU A 156 -25.98 -6.81 -15.02
CA LEU A 156 -26.42 -5.87 -13.99
C LEU A 156 -27.43 -4.87 -14.55
N PRO A 157 -28.33 -4.34 -13.70
CA PRO A 157 -29.21 -3.23 -14.05
C PRO A 157 -28.47 -2.00 -14.57
N ASP A 158 -29.06 -1.26 -15.52
CA ASP A 158 -28.45 -0.11 -16.21
C ASP A 158 -28.00 1.03 -15.29
N PHE A 159 -28.58 1.14 -14.08
CA PHE A 159 -28.16 2.17 -13.11
C PHE A 159 -26.80 1.86 -12.47
N ILE A 160 -26.33 0.60 -12.56
CA ILE A 160 -25.01 0.15 -12.11
C ILE A 160 -24.06 0.25 -13.32
N SER A 161 -23.09 1.15 -13.20
CA SER A 161 -22.14 1.45 -14.27
C SER A 161 -21.04 0.40 -14.38
N SER A 162 -20.56 -0.11 -13.25
CA SER A 162 -19.63 -1.24 -13.22
C SER A 162 -19.66 -1.96 -11.88
N CYS A 163 -19.26 -3.22 -11.89
CA CYS A 163 -19.01 -4.01 -10.69
C CYS A 163 -17.74 -4.83 -10.91
N ARG A 164 -16.72 -4.62 -10.07
CA ARG A 164 -15.45 -5.35 -10.20
C ARG A 164 -15.01 -5.98 -8.90
N LEU A 165 -14.39 -7.15 -9.04
CA LEU A 165 -13.65 -7.83 -7.99
C LEU A 165 -12.16 -7.59 -8.19
N GLY A 166 -11.47 -7.14 -7.15
CA GLY A 166 -10.03 -6.89 -7.16
C GLY A 166 -9.31 -7.83 -6.19
N LEU A 167 -8.12 -8.25 -6.59
CA LEU A 167 -7.16 -8.98 -5.78
C LEU A 167 -5.81 -8.28 -5.89
N GLY A 168 -5.14 -8.08 -4.76
CA GLY A 168 -3.77 -7.62 -4.68
C GLY A 168 -2.97 -8.51 -3.74
N LEU A 169 -1.76 -8.86 -4.12
CA LEU A 169 -0.79 -9.59 -3.32
C LEU A 169 0.54 -8.84 -3.35
N GLY A 170 1.01 -8.37 -2.21
CA GLY A 170 2.38 -7.91 -2.01
C GLY A 170 3.14 -8.97 -1.25
N THR A 171 4.33 -9.34 -1.71
CA THR A 171 5.22 -10.30 -1.03
C THR A 171 6.65 -9.86 -1.12
N ASN A 172 7.50 -10.35 -0.22
CA ASN A 172 8.94 -10.13 -0.34
C ASN A 172 9.44 -10.79 -1.63
N TRP A 173 10.36 -10.11 -2.31
CA TRP A 173 10.91 -10.54 -3.60
C TRP A 173 11.62 -11.90 -3.58
N ASP A 174 12.02 -12.39 -2.41
CA ASP A 174 12.66 -13.68 -2.19
C ASP A 174 11.65 -14.78 -1.82
N GLY A 175 10.36 -14.48 -1.89
CA GLY A 175 9.26 -15.43 -1.62
C GLY A 175 8.95 -15.63 -0.13
N SER A 176 9.69 -14.98 0.78
CA SER A 176 9.36 -15.04 2.21
C SER A 176 8.05 -14.30 2.53
N LEU A 177 7.24 -14.86 3.45
CA LEU A 177 5.95 -14.27 3.84
C LEU A 177 6.08 -13.22 4.94
N VAL A 178 6.99 -13.44 5.88
CA VAL A 178 7.27 -12.54 7.00
C VAL A 178 8.77 -12.59 7.26
N LYS A 179 9.39 -11.43 7.39
CA LYS A 179 10.74 -11.25 7.88
C LYS A 179 10.74 -10.19 8.96
N VAL A 180 11.29 -10.56 10.10
CA VAL A 180 11.56 -9.66 11.22
C VAL A 180 13.07 -9.60 11.35
N ASN A 181 13.63 -8.41 11.23
CA ASN A 181 15.05 -8.16 11.38
C ASN A 181 15.25 -7.22 12.57
N ASP A 182 16.07 -7.65 13.53
CA ASP A 182 16.59 -6.76 14.57
C ASP A 182 17.72 -5.92 13.94
N LEU A 183 17.33 -4.81 13.33
CA LEU A 183 18.27 -3.85 12.78
C LEU A 183 18.64 -2.83 13.85
N ASP A 184 19.91 -2.48 13.86
CA ASP A 184 20.41 -1.39 14.67
C ASP A 184 19.56 -0.13 14.41
N PRO A 185 18.91 0.47 15.44
CA PRO A 185 18.05 1.65 15.29
C PRO A 185 18.81 2.89 14.80
N ARG A 186 20.16 2.82 14.68
CA ARG A 186 21.02 3.82 14.03
C ARG A 186 21.01 3.70 12.50
N THR A 187 20.56 2.57 11.94
CA THR A 187 20.41 2.41 10.48
C THR A 187 19.16 3.14 10.01
N HIS A 188 19.27 3.82 8.86
CA HIS A 188 18.11 4.50 8.30
C HIS A 188 17.30 3.52 7.48
N ASN A 189 16.04 3.39 7.86
CA ASN A 189 15.03 2.68 7.13
C ASN A 189 13.95 3.67 6.70
N PHE A 190 13.39 3.48 5.50
CA PHE A 190 12.20 4.24 5.13
C PHE A 190 11.05 3.86 6.09
N LEU A 191 10.41 4.91 6.64
CA LEU A 191 9.93 5.01 8.02
C LEU A 191 8.68 4.19 8.38
N ARG A 192 8.21 3.27 7.53
CA ARG A 192 6.98 2.52 7.85
C ARG A 192 7.09 1.01 7.71
N TYR A 193 7.80 0.50 6.70
CA TYR A 193 8.09 -0.94 6.53
C TYR A 193 9.49 -1.13 5.96
N GLY A 194 10.43 -0.50 6.66
CA GLY A 194 11.84 -0.73 6.45
C GLY A 194 12.20 -2.20 6.59
N ARG A 195 13.44 -2.55 6.26
CA ARG A 195 13.95 -3.91 6.40
C ARG A 195 13.74 -4.52 7.81
N GLU A 196 13.47 -3.74 8.85
CA GLU A 196 13.04 -4.23 10.17
C GLU A 196 11.87 -5.21 10.08
N ILE A 197 10.83 -4.91 9.30
CA ILE A 197 9.66 -5.78 9.17
C ILE A 197 9.18 -5.78 7.73
N GLN A 198 9.20 -6.96 7.11
CA GLN A 198 8.73 -7.19 5.75
C GLN A 198 7.64 -8.26 5.77
N THR A 199 6.41 -7.89 5.46
CA THR A 199 5.25 -8.78 5.52
C THR A 199 4.54 -8.85 4.18
N SER A 200 4.07 -10.04 3.85
CA SER A 200 3.17 -10.23 2.73
C SER A 200 1.76 -9.77 3.09
N ILE A 201 1.11 -9.11 2.13
CA ILE A 201 -0.19 -8.49 2.28
C ILE A 201 -1.07 -9.03 1.17
N ILE A 202 -2.23 -9.58 1.51
CA ILE A 202 -3.24 -10.02 0.55
C ILE A 202 -4.45 -9.13 0.72
N MET A 203 -4.88 -8.45 -0.33
CA MET A 203 -6.10 -7.65 -0.32
C MET A 203 -7.07 -8.18 -1.33
N VAL A 204 -8.32 -8.33 -0.91
CA VAL A 204 -9.44 -8.65 -1.78
C VAL A 204 -10.51 -7.60 -1.58
N GLY A 205 -11.15 -7.17 -2.66
CA GLY A 205 -12.22 -6.20 -2.58
C GLY A 205 -13.19 -6.32 -3.73
N ALA A 206 -14.38 -5.80 -3.53
CA ALA A 206 -15.37 -5.61 -4.57
C ALA A 206 -15.92 -4.19 -4.48
N ALA A 207 -16.27 -3.61 -5.62
CA ALA A 207 -16.90 -2.31 -5.65
C ALA A 207 -17.86 -2.16 -6.82
N MET A 208 -18.76 -1.20 -6.66
CA MET A 208 -19.76 -0.84 -7.65
C MET A 208 -19.74 0.65 -7.92
N GLY A 209 -19.88 1.00 -9.19
CA GLY A 209 -20.12 2.36 -9.66
C GLY A 209 -21.56 2.55 -10.11
N PHE A 210 -22.08 3.75 -9.94
CA PHE A 210 -23.46 4.12 -10.26
C PHE A 210 -23.49 5.40 -11.11
N LEU A 211 -24.54 5.52 -11.92
CA LEU A 211 -24.84 6.70 -12.74
C LEU A 211 -23.65 7.17 -13.60
N ASN A 212 -23.17 6.33 -14.51
CA ASN A 212 -22.01 6.57 -15.36
C ASN A 212 -20.76 6.99 -14.57
N ASP A 213 -20.49 6.27 -13.47
CA ASP A 213 -19.42 6.55 -12.50
C ASP A 213 -19.51 7.93 -11.83
N ALA A 214 -20.70 8.50 -11.68
CA ALA A 214 -20.87 9.71 -10.89
C ALA A 214 -20.52 9.47 -9.43
N PHE A 215 -20.84 8.31 -8.88
CA PHE A 215 -20.41 7.90 -7.54
C PHE A 215 -20.31 6.39 -7.44
N GLY A 216 -19.64 5.91 -6.41
CA GLY A 216 -19.53 4.49 -6.15
C GLY A 216 -18.98 4.19 -4.76
N GLY A 217 -19.06 2.91 -4.40
CA GLY A 217 -18.64 2.41 -3.11
C GLY A 217 -18.03 1.03 -3.24
N GLY A 218 -17.10 0.73 -2.35
CA GLY A 218 -16.42 -0.57 -2.31
C GLY A 218 -16.12 -1.02 -0.90
N VAL A 219 -16.02 -2.32 -0.74
CA VAL A 219 -15.65 -2.99 0.51
C VAL A 219 -14.70 -4.13 0.20
N GLY A 220 -13.87 -4.48 1.18
CA GLY A 220 -12.93 -5.57 1.04
C GLY A 220 -12.30 -5.96 2.37
N ALA A 221 -11.34 -6.86 2.28
CA ALA A 221 -10.53 -7.27 3.40
C ALA A 221 -9.05 -7.25 3.01
N ASN A 222 -8.22 -6.79 3.93
CA ASN A 222 -6.79 -7.02 3.94
C ASN A 222 -6.50 -8.19 4.88
N VAL A 223 -5.98 -9.27 4.33
CA VAL A 223 -5.50 -10.45 5.04
C VAL A 223 -4.01 -10.24 5.32
N ALA A 224 -3.72 -9.98 6.59
CA ALA A 224 -2.36 -9.97 7.12
C ALA A 224 -2.07 -11.25 7.89
N PHE A 225 -0.79 -11.54 8.09
CA PHE A 225 -0.35 -12.64 8.93
C PHE A 225 0.01 -12.11 10.33
N ALA A 226 -0.55 -12.76 11.35
CA ALA A 226 -0.09 -12.69 12.72
C ALA A 226 0.61 -14.00 13.09
N GLY A 227 1.35 -14.11 14.19
CA GLY A 227 1.87 -15.43 14.58
C GLY A 227 2.37 -15.50 16.01
N LYS A 228 2.51 -16.71 16.56
CA LYS A 228 3.11 -17.01 17.86
C LYS A 228 4.44 -17.72 17.61
N ALA A 229 5.54 -17.18 18.10
CA ALA A 229 6.83 -17.87 18.07
C ALA A 229 7.03 -18.66 19.37
N SER A 230 7.96 -19.60 19.42
CA SER A 230 8.51 -20.23 20.62
C SER A 230 9.93 -20.66 20.30
N ALA A 231 10.88 -20.39 21.19
CA ALA A 231 12.28 -20.75 20.99
C ALA A 231 12.90 -21.06 22.35
N ALA A 232 13.60 -22.19 22.48
CA ALA A 232 14.45 -22.46 23.63
C ALA A 232 15.92 -22.28 23.24
N MET A 233 16.75 -21.78 24.16
CA MET A 233 18.16 -21.55 23.89
C MET A 233 19.00 -22.21 24.98
N GLU A 234 19.78 -23.21 24.60
CA GLU A 234 20.84 -23.72 25.46
C GLU A 234 22.09 -22.88 25.20
N THR A 235 22.58 -22.16 26.22
CA THR A 235 23.69 -21.21 26.07
C THR A 235 24.73 -21.43 27.15
N GLN A 236 26.00 -21.59 26.78
CA GLN A 236 27.10 -21.55 27.73
C GLN A 236 27.70 -20.13 27.75
N LEU A 237 28.19 -19.68 28.92
CA LEU A 237 28.90 -18.41 29.08
C LEU A 237 30.31 -18.51 28.46
N THR A 238 30.38 -18.57 27.14
CA THR A 238 31.61 -18.53 26.36
C THR A 238 31.66 -17.22 25.56
N GLY A 239 32.85 -16.67 25.34
CA GLY A 239 33.03 -15.46 24.51
C GLY A 239 32.73 -15.66 23.03
N ASP A 240 32.45 -16.90 22.60
CA ASP A 240 32.21 -17.28 21.22
C ASP A 240 30.70 -17.38 20.88
N PRO A 241 30.29 -17.04 19.63
CA PRO A 241 28.92 -17.18 19.18
C PRO A 241 28.46 -18.65 19.24
N GLN A 242 27.32 -18.92 19.90
CA GLN A 242 26.76 -20.27 19.99
C GLN A 242 25.54 -20.44 19.07
N ILE A 243 25.40 -21.61 18.45
CA ILE A 243 24.26 -21.99 17.62
C ILE A 243 23.26 -22.76 18.52
N PRO A 244 22.01 -22.31 18.66
CA PRO A 244 21.02 -22.98 19.52
C PRO A 244 20.73 -24.42 19.06
N LEU A 245 20.61 -25.34 20.02
CA LEU A 245 20.25 -26.76 19.77
C LEU A 245 18.73 -27.02 19.77
N SER A 246 17.88 -26.02 20.07
CA SER A 246 16.43 -26.21 20.17
C SER A 246 15.68 -25.87 18.89
N GLN A 247 14.57 -26.58 18.68
CA GLN A 247 13.56 -26.22 17.70
C GLN A 247 12.86 -24.92 18.12
N ALA A 248 12.84 -23.94 17.22
CA ALA A 248 11.95 -22.80 17.31
C ALA A 248 10.72 -23.08 16.45
N THR A 249 9.52 -22.96 17.03
CA THR A 249 8.24 -23.14 16.33
C THR A 249 7.56 -21.80 16.17
N MET A 250 7.14 -21.45 14.94
CA MET A 250 6.37 -20.22 14.68
C MET A 250 5.03 -20.60 14.04
N ASP A 251 3.95 -20.40 14.79
CA ASP A 251 2.57 -20.60 14.34
C ASP A 251 2.04 -19.31 13.74
N LEU A 252 1.84 -19.24 12.43
CA LEU A 252 1.23 -18.09 11.77
C LEU A 252 -0.30 -18.25 11.72
N SER A 253 -1.02 -17.24 12.17
CA SER A 253 -2.47 -17.06 12.10
C SER A 253 -2.83 -15.96 11.09
N ILE A 254 -4.01 -16.05 10.48
CA ILE A 254 -4.53 -15.03 9.57
C ILE A 254 -5.31 -13.99 10.38
N ALA A 255 -4.99 -12.70 10.18
CA ALA A 255 -5.67 -11.56 10.79
C ALA A 255 -6.33 -10.69 9.70
N PRO A 256 -7.61 -10.90 9.36
CA PRO A 256 -8.30 -10.07 8.39
C PRO A 256 -8.69 -8.71 8.98
N SER A 257 -8.49 -7.64 8.21
CA SER A 257 -8.89 -6.27 8.53
C SER A 257 -9.78 -5.72 7.42
N ALA A 258 -10.85 -5.01 7.79
CA ALA A 258 -11.78 -4.46 6.82
C ALA A 258 -11.19 -3.25 6.09
N ILE A 259 -11.44 -3.16 4.79
CA ILE A 259 -11.21 -1.96 3.98
C ILE A 259 -12.52 -1.51 3.34
N ALA A 260 -12.73 -0.21 3.24
CA ALA A 260 -13.90 0.36 2.60
C ALA A 260 -13.52 1.65 1.87
N GLY A 261 -14.36 2.06 0.93
CA GLY A 261 -14.15 3.33 0.26
C GLY A 261 -15.38 3.80 -0.50
N ILE A 262 -15.32 5.06 -0.89
CA ILE A 262 -16.29 5.75 -1.72
C ILE A 262 -15.57 6.68 -2.70
N TYR A 263 -16.22 7.01 -3.80
CA TYR A 263 -15.80 8.08 -4.68
C TYR A 263 -16.99 8.89 -5.19
N LEU A 264 -16.72 10.13 -5.59
CA LEU A 264 -17.68 11.04 -6.22
C LEU A 264 -16.98 11.78 -7.37
N SER A 265 -17.55 11.68 -8.57
CA SER A 265 -17.09 12.31 -9.80
C SER A 265 -18.15 13.30 -10.28
N PRO A 266 -18.29 14.49 -9.66
CA PRO A 266 -19.37 15.42 -9.98
C PRO A 266 -19.35 15.87 -11.44
N GLY A 267 -18.19 15.82 -12.11
CA GLY A 267 -18.05 16.08 -13.55
C GLY A 267 -18.89 15.18 -14.46
N ARG A 268 -19.33 14.00 -13.96
CA ARG A 268 -20.23 13.09 -14.68
C ARG A 268 -21.69 13.56 -14.63
N ILE A 269 -22.06 14.40 -13.66
CA ILE A 269 -23.39 14.98 -13.51
C ILE A 269 -23.42 16.40 -14.09
N PHE A 270 -22.38 17.19 -13.80
CA PHE A 270 -22.29 18.60 -14.17
C PHE A 270 -21.02 18.85 -15.00
N SER A 271 -21.18 19.15 -16.28
CA SER A 271 -20.07 19.44 -17.20
C SER A 271 -19.22 20.65 -16.77
N ALA A 272 -19.75 21.56 -15.96
CA ALA A 272 -19.02 22.72 -15.44
C ALA A 272 -17.83 22.34 -14.54
N VAL A 273 -17.85 21.16 -13.92
CA VAL A 273 -16.80 20.63 -13.04
C VAL A 273 -16.20 19.33 -13.59
N GLU A 274 -16.22 19.17 -14.91
CA GLU A 274 -15.57 18.05 -15.58
C GLU A 274 -14.08 17.94 -15.17
N GLY A 275 -13.65 16.71 -14.90
CA GLY A 275 -12.30 16.40 -14.43
C GLY A 275 -12.12 16.41 -12.91
N LEU A 276 -13.08 16.93 -12.14
CA LEU A 276 -13.04 16.92 -10.67
C LEU A 276 -13.46 15.56 -10.12
N GLU A 277 -12.65 15.00 -9.22
CA GLU A 277 -12.88 13.73 -8.53
C GLU A 277 -12.60 13.85 -7.04
N PHE A 278 -13.43 13.19 -6.24
CA PHE A 278 -13.27 13.04 -4.81
C PHE A 278 -13.24 11.56 -4.46
N GLY A 279 -12.46 11.21 -3.44
CA GLY A 279 -12.42 9.86 -2.88
C GLY A 279 -12.29 9.90 -1.38
N ALA A 280 -12.81 8.88 -0.71
CA ALA A 280 -12.47 8.60 0.67
C ALA A 280 -12.30 7.09 0.84
N SER A 281 -11.33 6.69 1.65
CA SER A 281 -11.09 5.29 1.99
C SER A 281 -10.86 5.14 3.49
N TYR A 282 -11.19 3.95 3.98
CA TYR A 282 -11.00 3.55 5.36
C TYR A 282 -10.31 2.20 5.39
N ARG A 283 -9.33 2.07 6.29
CA ARG A 283 -8.64 0.81 6.59
C ARG A 283 -8.69 0.57 8.09
N MET A 284 -9.21 -0.58 8.47
CA MET A 284 -9.23 -1.04 9.86
C MET A 284 -7.81 -1.32 10.35
N GLU A 285 -7.61 -1.16 11.66
CA GLU A 285 -6.32 -1.50 12.27
C GLU A 285 -5.95 -2.96 12.04
N THR A 286 -4.65 -3.21 11.91
CA THR A 286 -4.09 -4.56 11.85
C THR A 286 -3.01 -4.68 12.91
N LYS A 287 -3.06 -5.76 13.69
CA LYS A 287 -2.08 -6.07 14.74
C LYS A 287 -1.44 -7.42 14.43
N MET A 288 -0.11 -7.45 14.34
CA MET A 288 0.66 -8.68 14.55
C MET A 288 1.13 -8.66 15.99
N LYS A 289 0.50 -9.50 16.81
CA LYS A 289 0.99 -9.77 18.16
C LYS A 289 1.63 -11.14 18.14
N ILE A 290 2.91 -11.19 18.50
CA ILE A 290 3.56 -12.44 18.86
C ILE A 290 3.31 -12.65 20.34
N ASP A 291 2.41 -13.57 20.65
CA ASP A 291 2.11 -13.90 22.04
C ASP A 291 3.38 -14.32 22.77
N PRO A 292 3.49 -13.97 24.07
CA PRO A 292 4.68 -14.27 24.82
C PRO A 292 5.02 -15.73 24.74
N PHE A 293 6.26 -16.03 24.43
CA PHE A 293 6.75 -17.39 24.39
C PHE A 293 7.80 -17.63 25.44
N ASN A 294 7.80 -18.87 25.91
CA ASN A 294 8.76 -19.31 26.90
C ASN A 294 10.10 -19.49 26.19
N ALA A 295 11.01 -18.56 26.42
CA ALA A 295 12.40 -18.72 26.12
C ALA A 295 13.11 -19.22 27.38
N ALA A 296 13.56 -20.47 27.36
CA ALA A 296 14.42 -20.96 28.42
C ALA A 296 15.87 -20.65 28.05
N ALA A 297 16.60 -20.03 28.96
CA ALA A 297 18.06 -19.95 28.91
C ALA A 297 18.62 -20.90 29.96
N ILE A 298 19.31 -21.95 29.52
CA ILE A 298 19.94 -22.94 30.40
C ILE A 298 21.42 -22.59 30.49
N LEU A 299 21.84 -22.11 31.66
CA LEU A 299 23.22 -21.73 31.97
C LEU A 299 23.89 -22.82 32.82
N PHE A 300 25.20 -22.98 32.66
CA PHE A 300 26.02 -23.93 33.44
C PHE A 300 25.49 -25.37 33.40
N ASN A 301 25.23 -25.90 32.20
CA ASN A 301 24.90 -27.32 32.00
C ASN A 301 23.67 -27.80 32.84
N GLY A 302 22.66 -26.94 32.99
CA GLY A 302 21.43 -27.23 33.74
C GLY A 302 21.40 -26.69 35.18
N THR A 303 22.46 -26.06 35.68
CA THR A 303 22.50 -25.56 37.07
C THR A 303 21.61 -24.34 37.28
N ILE A 304 21.47 -23.47 36.28
CA ILE A 304 20.60 -22.30 36.32
C ILE A 304 19.66 -22.36 35.13
N ASN A 305 18.36 -22.49 35.41
CA ASN A 305 17.31 -22.42 34.41
C ASN A 305 16.58 -21.08 34.55
N MET A 306 16.77 -20.20 33.57
CA MET A 306 16.00 -18.96 33.50
C MET A 306 14.85 -19.15 32.53
N ASN A 307 13.62 -19.02 33.02
CA ASN A 307 12.44 -18.98 32.17
C ASN A 307 12.15 -17.52 31.83
N LEU A 308 12.46 -17.11 30.60
CA LEU A 308 12.20 -15.79 30.07
C LEU A 308 10.85 -15.84 29.35
N MET A 309 9.94 -14.95 29.73
CA MET A 309 8.73 -14.72 28.96
C MET A 309 8.99 -13.56 28.01
N LEU A 310 9.22 -13.86 26.74
CA LEU A 310 9.49 -12.85 25.72
C LEU A 310 8.21 -12.59 24.94
N ALA A 311 7.71 -11.35 25.00
CA ALA A 311 6.61 -10.89 24.15
C ALA A 311 7.17 -9.93 23.11
N ILE A 312 6.88 -10.18 21.83
CA ILE A 312 7.24 -9.29 20.74
C ILE A 312 5.95 -8.69 20.18
N VAL A 313 5.70 -7.41 20.46
CA VAL A 313 4.70 -6.63 19.74
C VAL A 313 5.36 -6.12 18.48
N ASP A 314 5.32 -6.91 17.42
CA ASP A 314 6.14 -6.63 16.24
C ASP A 314 5.48 -5.63 15.30
N PHE A 315 4.15 -5.68 15.11
CA PHE A 315 3.52 -4.85 14.06
C PHE A 315 2.16 -4.31 14.47
N TYR A 316 2.00 -2.99 14.34
CA TYR A 316 0.73 -2.30 14.48
C TYR A 316 0.53 -1.33 13.33
N THR A 317 -0.64 -1.39 12.71
CA THR A 317 -1.14 -0.35 11.82
C THR A 317 -2.45 0.20 12.38
N PRO A 318 -2.58 1.53 12.57
CA PRO A 318 -3.78 2.09 13.13
C PRO A 318 -4.94 2.09 12.13
N HIS A 319 -6.13 2.33 12.66
CA HIS A 319 -7.24 2.77 11.84
C HIS A 319 -6.82 4.00 11.04
N THR A 320 -7.09 3.95 9.74
CA THR A 320 -6.64 4.95 8.79
C THR A 320 -7.82 5.42 7.97
N VAL A 321 -8.03 6.73 7.90
CA VAL A 321 -9.02 7.37 7.03
C VAL A 321 -8.29 8.27 6.06
N THR A 322 -8.41 8.00 4.76
CA THR A 322 -7.82 8.82 3.71
C THR A 322 -8.93 9.54 2.95
N ALA A 323 -8.78 10.85 2.74
CA ALA A 323 -9.64 11.62 1.87
C ALA A 323 -8.79 12.24 0.76
N GLY A 324 -9.29 12.21 -0.47
CA GLY A 324 -8.57 12.66 -1.65
C GLY A 324 -9.42 13.56 -2.53
N ILE A 325 -8.75 14.50 -3.19
CA ILE A 325 -9.31 15.29 -4.29
C ILE A 325 -8.35 15.25 -5.47
N ALA A 326 -8.90 15.20 -6.68
CA ALA A 326 -8.12 15.33 -7.89
C ALA A 326 -8.83 16.13 -8.96
N TYR A 327 -8.03 16.79 -9.80
CA TYR A 327 -8.50 17.49 -10.99
C TYR A 327 -7.69 17.06 -12.20
N SER A 328 -8.37 16.46 -13.18
CA SER A 328 -7.78 15.95 -14.42
C SER A 328 -8.22 16.81 -15.60
N ARG A 329 -7.29 17.48 -16.28
CA ARG A 329 -7.57 18.25 -17.48
C ARG A 329 -6.32 18.44 -18.33
N TRP A 330 -6.48 18.38 -19.66
CA TRP A 330 -5.37 18.56 -20.63
C TRP A 330 -4.20 17.60 -20.37
N ASP A 331 -4.53 16.34 -20.11
CA ASP A 331 -3.57 15.28 -19.80
C ASP A 331 -2.70 15.52 -18.55
N VAL A 332 -3.06 16.52 -17.75
CA VAL A 332 -2.47 16.79 -16.44
C VAL A 332 -3.48 16.41 -15.36
N THR A 333 -3.03 15.62 -14.40
CA THR A 333 -3.80 15.30 -13.20
C THR A 333 -3.07 15.87 -11.99
N LEU A 334 -3.75 16.74 -11.26
CA LEU A 334 -3.32 17.21 -9.95
C LEU A 334 -4.14 16.47 -8.90
N SER A 335 -3.47 15.81 -7.95
CA SER A 335 -4.12 15.11 -6.84
C SER A 335 -3.50 15.51 -5.51
N ALA A 336 -4.35 15.50 -4.48
CA ALA A 336 -3.96 15.77 -3.10
C ALA A 336 -4.78 14.86 -2.18
N ASP A 337 -4.09 14.13 -1.32
CA ASP A 337 -4.69 13.24 -0.34
C ASP A 337 -4.30 13.67 1.07
N VAL A 338 -5.25 13.60 2.00
CA VAL A 338 -5.07 13.80 3.44
C VAL A 338 -5.30 12.47 4.12
N ASN A 339 -4.32 12.03 4.90
CA ASN A 339 -4.39 10.78 5.64
C ASN A 339 -4.48 11.04 7.15
N TRP A 340 -5.52 10.53 7.79
CA TRP A 340 -5.69 10.57 9.24
C TRP A 340 -5.47 9.19 9.84
N GLU A 341 -4.36 9.05 10.56
CA GLU A 341 -3.94 7.81 11.21
C GLU A 341 -4.15 7.89 12.72
N LEU A 342 -4.95 6.99 13.27
CA LEU A 342 -5.37 6.99 14.68
C LEU A 342 -4.37 6.27 15.59
N TRP A 343 -3.10 6.69 15.56
CA TRP A 343 -2.03 6.11 16.41
C TRP A 343 -2.35 6.19 17.92
N SER A 344 -3.12 7.20 18.33
CA SER A 344 -3.54 7.40 19.73
C SER A 344 -4.50 6.33 20.25
N LYS A 345 -4.99 5.40 19.43
CA LYS A 345 -5.79 4.25 19.92
C LYS A 345 -4.90 3.12 20.46
N ASN A 346 -3.61 3.14 20.17
CA ASN A 346 -2.66 2.13 20.64
C ASN A 346 -2.00 2.54 21.97
N TYR A 347 -2.82 2.83 22.98
CA TYR A 347 -2.33 2.85 24.36
C TYR A 347 -2.44 1.41 24.90
N ILE A 348 -1.27 0.81 25.10
CA ILE A 348 -1.09 -0.45 25.83
C ILE A 348 -1.35 -0.19 27.31
#